data_AF-A0A4U5P1C9-F1
#
_entry.id   AF-A0A4U5P1C9-F1
#
_cell.length_a   1.000
_cell.length_b   1.000
_cell.length_c   1.000
_cell.angle_alpha   90.00
_cell.angle_beta   90.00
_cell.angle_gamma   90.00
#
_symmetry.space_group_name_H-M   'P 1'
#
loop_
_entity.id
_entity.type
_entity.pdbx_description
1 polymer ?
#
loop_
_entity_poly.entity_id
_entity_poly.type
_entity_poly.pdbx_seq_one_letter_code
_entity_poly.pdbx_strand_id
1 'polypeptide(L)'
;MLTACFVCRERACANAHRRPATTTDMDSPQANNAASADVLLLRDCASIADLFQVVLCVTAVLVFAFGFDAFQKLLIIVLRPIFGETEKQRKIRETKTEMEAIQREMSTISQINDFAKYFKRERMVNKLKDEIAALEKTYSTDSLKQTLITMTVARVLVLVVGLTCMWSSADLKAFRFYSADTCWPFCFVMDMPRGASRLMGWSTYGENEYYMSMFVFLNFCLATSRRLPELKKITWTTEVTAIKSKSD
;
A
#
# COMPACT_ATOMS: atom_id res chain seq x y z
N MET A 1 12.94 7.43 -18.85
CA MET A 1 13.80 6.46 -19.55
C MET A 1 13.86 5.18 -18.74
N LEU A 2 12.95 4.23 -18.99
CA LEU A 2 12.96 2.87 -18.44
C LEU A 2 12.36 1.97 -19.52
N THR A 3 13.18 1.60 -20.49
CA THR A 3 12.84 0.59 -21.49
C THR A 3 13.06 -0.76 -20.82
N ALA A 4 12.04 -1.26 -20.11
CA ALA A 4 12.06 -2.62 -19.61
C ALA A 4 11.89 -3.56 -20.81
N CYS A 5 12.92 -4.35 -21.11
CA CYS A 5 12.82 -5.44 -22.07
C CYS A 5 11.80 -6.46 -21.55
N PHE A 6 10.62 -6.48 -22.17
CA PHE A 6 9.61 -7.50 -21.93
C PHE A 6 10.07 -8.81 -22.57
N VAL A 7 10.37 -9.81 -21.75
CA VAL A 7 10.50 -11.20 -22.22
C VAL A 7 9.08 -11.75 -22.37
N CYS A 8 8.48 -11.50 -23.54
CA CYS A 8 7.15 -11.99 -23.87
C CYS A 8 7.17 -13.52 -24.13
N ARG A 9 6.04 -14.13 -23.80
CA ARG A 9 5.70 -15.55 -23.75
C ARG A 9 5.96 -16.31 -25.07
N GLU A 10 7.16 -16.88 -25.24
CA GLU A 10 7.52 -17.73 -26.41
C GLU A 10 6.74 -19.07 -26.48
N ARG A 11 6.12 -19.56 -25.39
CA ARG A 11 5.58 -20.93 -25.36
C ARG A 11 4.23 -21.13 -26.08
N ALA A 12 3.51 -20.09 -26.48
CA ALA A 12 2.21 -20.26 -27.13
C ALA A 12 2.28 -20.39 -28.67
N CYS A 13 3.28 -19.78 -29.33
CA CYS A 13 3.40 -19.84 -30.79
C CYS A 13 4.23 -21.04 -31.28
N ALA A 14 5.10 -21.62 -30.45
CA ALA A 14 5.95 -22.75 -30.86
C ALA A 14 5.16 -24.06 -31.14
N ASN A 15 3.94 -24.21 -30.59
CA ASN A 15 3.11 -25.40 -30.82
C ASN A 15 2.20 -25.32 -32.05
N ALA A 16 2.11 -24.17 -32.74
CA ALA A 16 1.30 -24.04 -33.95
C ALA A 16 2.02 -24.50 -35.23
N HIS A 17 3.34 -24.74 -35.18
CA HIS A 17 4.14 -25.08 -36.37
C HIS A 17 4.60 -26.54 -36.48
N ARG A 18 4.17 -27.43 -35.57
CA ARG A 18 4.41 -28.88 -35.70
C ARG A 18 3.42 -29.51 -36.69
N ARG A 19 3.47 -29.11 -37.95
CA ARG A 19 3.04 -29.99 -39.06
C ARG A 19 4.19 -30.95 -39.37
N PRO A 20 3.96 -32.26 -39.52
CA PRO A 20 5.00 -33.19 -39.90
C PRO A 20 5.41 -32.90 -41.36
N ALA A 21 6.65 -32.48 -41.55
CA ALA A 21 7.27 -32.40 -42.87
C ALA A 21 7.66 -33.82 -43.30
N THR A 22 6.92 -34.37 -44.26
CA THR A 22 7.46 -35.37 -45.18
C THR A 22 8.45 -34.66 -46.11
N THR A 23 9.73 -35.02 -46.03
CA THR A 23 10.72 -34.64 -47.05
C THR A 23 11.61 -35.82 -47.37
N THR A 24 11.43 -36.33 -48.58
CA THR A 24 12.45 -36.88 -49.48
C THR A 24 13.53 -35.83 -49.77
N ASP A 25 14.78 -36.28 -49.65
CA ASP A 25 16.03 -35.95 -50.36
C ASP A 25 16.49 -34.51 -50.70
N MET A 26 17.72 -34.30 -50.21
CA MET A 26 18.95 -33.76 -50.83
C MET A 26 19.12 -32.28 -51.22
N ASP A 27 20.17 -31.73 -50.59
CA ASP A 27 21.23 -30.85 -51.08
C ASP A 27 21.07 -29.32 -51.18
N SER A 28 21.91 -28.69 -50.34
CA SER A 28 22.70 -27.46 -50.55
C SER A 28 22.16 -26.11 -50.01
N PRO A 29 23.07 -25.18 -49.63
CA PRO A 29 22.88 -24.24 -48.52
C PRO A 29 22.56 -22.81 -48.96
N GLN A 30 21.55 -22.19 -48.34
CA GLN A 30 21.35 -20.73 -48.35
C GLN A 30 21.10 -20.24 -46.91
N ALA A 31 22.18 -20.13 -46.16
CA ALA A 31 22.29 -19.15 -45.08
C ALA A 31 22.44 -17.78 -45.74
N ASN A 32 21.61 -16.80 -45.37
CA ASN A 32 21.93 -15.35 -45.24
C ASN A 32 20.71 -14.40 -45.28
N ASN A 33 19.47 -14.88 -45.46
CA ASN A 33 18.30 -13.99 -45.55
C ASN A 33 17.36 -13.99 -44.32
N ALA A 34 17.73 -14.64 -43.21
CA ALA A 34 16.88 -14.71 -42.01
C ALA A 34 17.03 -13.50 -41.06
N ALA A 35 18.13 -12.74 -41.13
CA ALA A 35 18.44 -11.71 -40.13
C ALA A 35 17.64 -10.40 -40.27
N SER A 36 16.94 -10.19 -41.40
CA SER A 36 16.17 -8.94 -41.64
C SER A 36 14.67 -9.07 -41.37
N ALA A 37 14.15 -10.27 -41.10
CA ALA A 37 12.75 -10.47 -40.70
C ALA A 37 12.52 -10.30 -39.18
N ASP A 38 13.56 -10.49 -38.37
CA ASP A 38 13.47 -10.49 -36.91
C ASP A 38 13.30 -9.09 -36.28
N VAL A 39 13.64 -8.02 -37.02
CA VAL A 39 13.56 -6.64 -36.50
C VAL A 39 12.15 -6.05 -36.65
N LEU A 40 11.31 -6.61 -37.53
CA LEU A 40 9.94 -6.11 -37.82
C LEU A 40 8.82 -6.87 -37.11
N LEU A 41 9.11 -8.00 -36.44
CA LEU A 41 8.15 -8.74 -35.61
C LEU A 41 8.06 -8.25 -34.16
N LEU A 42 8.74 -7.14 -33.83
CA LEU A 42 8.81 -6.61 -32.47
C LEU A 42 7.66 -5.65 -32.11
N ARG A 43 6.65 -5.47 -32.98
CA ARG A 43 5.66 -4.40 -32.83
C ARG A 43 4.19 -4.80 -32.70
N ASP A 44 3.77 -6.04 -32.99
CA ASP A 44 2.33 -6.37 -33.08
C ASP A 44 1.79 -7.48 -32.16
N CYS A 45 2.53 -7.93 -31.14
CA CYS A 45 2.04 -8.98 -30.22
C CYS A 45 2.05 -8.60 -28.74
N ALA A 46 1.75 -7.33 -28.41
CA ALA A 46 1.17 -7.06 -27.09
C ALA A 46 -0.31 -7.42 -27.17
N SER A 47 -0.62 -8.72 -27.00
CA SER A 47 -2.00 -9.18 -26.89
C SER A 47 -2.73 -8.32 -25.87
N ILE A 48 -3.98 -7.94 -26.15
CA ILE A 48 -4.82 -7.16 -25.24
C ILE A 48 -4.83 -7.79 -23.83
N ALA A 49 -4.75 -9.13 -23.75
CA ALA A 49 -4.66 -9.86 -22.51
C ALA A 49 -3.38 -9.52 -21.69
N ASP A 50 -2.23 -9.38 -22.34
CA ASP A 50 -0.96 -9.06 -21.68
C ASP A 50 -0.98 -7.61 -21.16
N LEU A 51 -1.57 -6.69 -21.92
CA LEU A 51 -1.81 -5.31 -21.47
C LEU A 51 -2.71 -5.27 -20.22
N PHE A 52 -3.80 -6.02 -20.21
CA PHE A 52 -4.68 -6.13 -19.04
C PHE A 52 -3.94 -6.69 -17.82
N GLN A 53 -3.10 -7.71 -18.01
CA GLN A 53 -2.30 -8.26 -16.91
C GLN A 53 -1.31 -7.24 -16.34
N VAL A 54 -0.63 -6.47 -17.20
CA VAL A 54 0.30 -5.42 -16.74
C VAL A 54 -0.45 -4.33 -15.98
N VAL A 55 -1.60 -3.88 -16.50
CA VAL A 55 -2.45 -2.88 -15.81
C VAL A 55 -2.95 -3.41 -14.47
N LEU A 56 -3.34 -4.69 -14.39
CA LEU A 56 -3.73 -5.35 -13.13
C LEU A 56 -2.56 -5.42 -12.15
N CYS A 57 -1.35 -5.72 -12.62
CA CYS A 57 -0.16 -5.74 -11.77
C CYS A 57 0.15 -4.34 -11.22
N VAL A 58 0.10 -3.31 -12.07
CA VAL A 58 0.32 -1.91 -11.65
C VAL A 58 -0.75 -1.47 -10.66
N THR A 59 -2.02 -1.79 -10.91
CA THR A 59 -3.10 -1.46 -9.96
C THR A 59 -2.94 -2.22 -8.64
N ALA A 60 -2.55 -3.50 -8.65
CA ALA A 60 -2.26 -4.28 -7.44
C ALA A 60 -1.17 -3.60 -6.59
N VAL A 61 -0.08 -3.19 -7.24
CA VAL A 61 1.04 -2.52 -6.60
C VAL A 61 0.61 -1.15 -6.04
N LEU A 62 -0.19 -0.38 -6.77
CA LEU A 62 -0.76 0.88 -6.27
C LEU A 62 -1.71 0.68 -5.10
N VAL A 63 -2.52 -0.38 -5.10
CA VAL A 63 -3.40 -0.75 -3.98
C VAL A 63 -2.58 -1.16 -2.76
N PHE A 64 -1.46 -1.87 -2.91
CA PHE A 64 -0.57 -2.12 -1.79
C PHE A 64 0.12 -0.84 -1.28
N ALA A 65 0.56 0.03 -2.19
CA ALA A 65 1.31 1.22 -1.83
C ALA A 65 0.44 2.33 -1.21
N PHE A 66 -0.78 2.53 -1.71
CA PHE A 66 -1.67 3.63 -1.34
C PHE A 66 -3.03 3.17 -0.83
N GLY A 67 -3.42 1.93 -1.10
CA GLY A 67 -4.73 1.42 -0.70
C GLY A 67 -4.91 1.43 0.80
N PHE A 68 -3.87 1.22 1.61
CA PHE A 68 -4.00 1.35 3.06
C PHE A 68 -4.41 2.77 3.49
N ASP A 69 -3.69 3.80 3.03
CA ASP A 69 -3.95 5.20 3.38
C ASP A 69 -5.29 5.67 2.82
N ALA A 70 -5.60 5.30 1.57
CA ALA A 70 -6.85 5.66 0.91
C ALA A 70 -8.04 4.98 1.57
N PHE A 71 -7.94 3.68 1.84
CA PHE A 71 -9.02 2.90 2.43
C PHE A 71 -9.27 3.28 3.90
N GLN A 72 -8.23 3.63 4.67
CA GLN A 72 -8.41 4.21 6.00
C GLN A 72 -9.18 5.53 5.96
N LYS A 73 -8.78 6.47 5.09
CA LYS A 73 -9.47 7.76 4.96
C LYS A 73 -10.92 7.56 4.52
N LEU A 74 -11.14 6.66 3.55
CA LEU A 74 -12.48 6.32 3.07
C LEU A 74 -13.32 5.70 4.19
N LEU A 75 -12.79 4.74 4.95
CA LEU A 75 -13.49 4.13 6.09
C LEU A 75 -13.86 5.16 7.14
N ILE A 76 -12.97 6.08 7.49
CA ILE A 76 -13.27 7.16 8.44
C ILE A 76 -14.41 8.03 7.90
N ILE A 77 -14.37 8.41 6.62
CA ILE A 77 -15.43 9.23 6.00
C ILE A 77 -16.77 8.48 5.98
N VAL A 78 -16.77 7.19 5.62
CA VAL A 78 -17.97 6.38 5.49
C VAL A 78 -18.56 5.97 6.84
N LEU A 79 -17.70 5.70 7.83
CA LEU A 79 -18.14 5.30 9.17
C LEU A 79 -18.55 6.49 10.04
N ARG A 80 -18.05 7.69 9.75
CA ARG A 80 -18.45 8.92 10.47
C ARG A 80 -19.97 9.16 10.50
N PRO A 81 -20.72 9.05 9.38
CA PRO A 81 -22.18 9.16 9.41
C PRO A 81 -22.87 7.94 10.02
N ILE A 82 -22.30 6.73 9.88
CA ILE A 82 -22.91 5.48 10.34
C ILE A 82 -22.84 5.33 11.86
N PHE A 83 -21.73 5.75 12.48
CA PHE A 83 -21.59 5.69 13.93
C PHE A 83 -22.41 6.72 14.69
N GLY A 84 -23.00 7.70 13.99
CA GLY A 84 -23.85 8.72 14.58
C GLY A 84 -23.17 9.51 15.70
N GLU A 85 -23.82 10.57 16.16
CA GLU A 85 -23.45 11.20 17.42
C GLU A 85 -23.79 10.18 18.52
N THR A 86 -22.77 9.48 19.03
CA THR A 86 -22.99 8.43 20.05
C THR A 86 -23.70 9.06 21.23
N GLU A 87 -24.61 8.35 21.91
CA GLU A 87 -25.36 8.89 23.06
C GLU A 87 -24.44 9.55 24.11
N LYS A 88 -23.21 9.05 24.22
CA LYS A 88 -22.12 9.63 25.03
C LYS A 88 -21.63 11.00 24.52
N GLN A 89 -21.46 11.19 23.21
CA GLN A 89 -21.11 12.50 22.62
C GLN A 89 -22.22 13.52 22.82
N ARG A 90 -23.49 13.10 22.68
CA ARG A 90 -24.64 13.95 22.96
C ARG A 90 -24.67 14.38 24.42
N LYS A 91 -24.46 13.45 25.36
CA LYS A 91 -24.34 13.77 26.80
C LYS A 91 -23.19 14.73 27.09
N ILE A 92 -22.00 14.51 26.52
CA ILE A 92 -20.86 15.44 26.68
C ILE A 92 -21.23 16.85 26.18
N ARG A 93 -21.93 16.95 25.06
CA ARG A 93 -22.37 18.23 24.49
C ARG A 93 -23.41 18.91 25.36
N GLU A 94 -24.41 18.18 25.85
CA GLU A 94 -25.43 18.67 26.78
C GLU A 94 -24.78 19.17 28.09
N THR A 95 -23.94 18.37 28.74
CA THR A 95 -23.24 18.76 29.98
C THR A 95 -22.29 19.96 29.77
N LYS A 96 -21.68 20.09 28.59
CA LYS A 96 -20.88 21.27 28.23
C LYS A 96 -21.74 22.53 28.09
N THR A 97 -22.91 22.44 27.48
CA THR A 97 -23.85 23.56 27.40
C THR A 97 -24.38 23.98 28.78
N GLU A 98 -24.60 23.01 29.67
CA GLU A 98 -24.96 23.29 31.07
C GLU A 98 -23.81 23.98 31.82
N MET A 99 -22.57 23.54 31.62
CA MET A 99 -21.40 24.19 32.22
C MET A 99 -21.25 25.65 31.74
N GLU A 100 -21.44 25.90 30.45
CA GLU A 100 -21.40 27.25 29.87
C GLU A 100 -22.53 28.14 30.40
N ALA A 101 -23.73 27.59 30.61
CA ALA A 101 -24.84 28.31 31.23
C ALA A 101 -24.51 28.71 32.67
N ILE A 102 -23.97 27.79 33.48
CA ILE A 102 -23.59 28.07 34.88
C ILE A 102 -22.40 29.04 34.95
N GLN A 103 -21.46 29.01 34.00
CA GLN A 103 -20.38 30.00 33.90
C GLN A 103 -20.91 31.39 33.56
N ARG A 104 -21.88 31.51 32.65
CA ARG A 104 -22.55 32.80 32.38
C ARG A 104 -23.27 33.30 33.63
N GLU A 105 -23.97 32.44 34.36
CA GLU A 105 -24.61 32.81 35.62
C GLU A 105 -23.58 33.27 36.68
N MET A 106 -22.42 32.60 36.80
CA MET A 106 -21.35 33.06 37.68
C MET A 106 -20.76 34.41 37.29
N SER A 107 -20.69 34.74 36.00
CA SER A 107 -20.15 36.03 35.54
C SER A 107 -20.99 37.24 36.00
N THR A 108 -22.25 37.01 36.36
CA THR A 108 -23.17 38.04 36.89
C THR A 108 -23.13 38.17 38.41
N ILE A 109 -22.49 37.24 39.12
CA ILE A 109 -22.41 37.23 40.59
C ILE A 109 -21.09 37.88 41.02
N SER A 110 -21.18 38.95 41.81
CA SER A 110 -20.00 39.58 42.41
C SER A 110 -19.38 38.67 43.47
N GLN A 111 -18.10 38.32 43.28
CA GLN A 111 -17.32 37.49 44.22
C GLN A 111 -17.27 38.09 45.63
N ILE A 112 -17.28 39.43 45.75
CA ILE A 112 -17.09 40.13 47.03
C ILE A 112 -18.39 40.21 47.84
N ASN A 113 -19.54 40.41 47.17
CA ASN A 113 -20.82 40.62 47.85
C ASN A 113 -21.62 39.32 48.07
N ASP A 114 -21.42 38.31 47.21
CA ASP A 114 -22.19 37.06 47.20
C ASP A 114 -21.27 35.82 47.24
N PHE A 115 -20.18 35.90 48.02
CA PHE A 115 -19.12 34.88 48.10
C PHE A 115 -19.69 33.46 48.32
N ALA A 116 -20.66 33.29 49.22
CA ALA A 116 -21.27 31.98 49.47
C ALA A 116 -21.99 31.38 48.24
N LYS A 117 -22.67 32.21 47.44
CA LYS A 117 -23.34 31.77 46.20
C LYS A 117 -22.30 31.46 45.11
N TYR A 118 -21.25 32.27 45.02
CA TYR A 118 -20.15 32.06 44.08
C TYR A 118 -19.46 30.71 44.30
N PHE A 119 -19.04 30.41 45.53
CA PHE A 119 -18.37 29.12 45.85
C PHE A 119 -19.29 27.91 45.67
N LYS A 120 -20.61 28.06 45.89
CA LYS A 120 -21.57 26.99 45.64
C LYS A 120 -21.69 26.67 44.15
N ARG A 121 -21.70 27.70 43.29
CA ARG A 121 -21.71 27.57 41.83
C ARG A 121 -20.38 27.04 41.30
N GLU A 122 -19.26 27.49 41.86
CA GLU A 122 -17.92 26.99 41.51
C GLU A 122 -17.77 25.50 41.81
N ARG A 123 -18.28 25.03 42.95
CA ARG A 123 -18.34 23.59 43.26
C ARG A 123 -19.21 22.80 42.27
N MET A 124 -20.31 23.38 41.78
CA MET A 124 -21.13 22.73 40.74
C MET A 124 -20.38 22.65 39.41
N VAL A 125 -19.67 23.71 39.02
CA VAL A 125 -18.84 23.70 37.80
C VAL A 125 -17.71 22.68 37.89
N ASN A 126 -17.05 22.56 39.04
CA ASN A 126 -16.02 21.53 39.21
C ASN A 126 -16.61 20.11 39.14
N LYS A 127 -17.79 19.86 39.73
CA LYS A 127 -18.47 18.56 39.55
C LYS A 127 -18.80 18.24 38.09
N LEU A 128 -19.34 19.21 37.35
CA LEU A 128 -19.64 19.05 35.92
C LEU A 128 -18.37 18.83 35.09
N LYS A 129 -17.26 19.50 35.43
CA LYS A 129 -15.95 19.24 34.80
C LYS A 129 -15.45 17.83 35.08
N ASP A 130 -15.58 17.35 36.31
CA ASP A 130 -15.18 15.98 36.67
C ASP A 130 -16.04 14.94 35.95
N GLU A 131 -17.35 15.19 35.79
CA GLU A 131 -18.27 14.35 35.02
C GLU A 131 -17.91 14.32 33.53
N ILE A 132 -17.61 15.48 32.92
CA ILE A 132 -17.14 15.57 31.53
C ILE A 132 -15.82 14.81 31.37
N ALA A 133 -14.86 14.99 32.27
CA ALA A 133 -13.58 14.29 32.22
C ALA A 133 -13.74 12.77 32.34
N ALA A 134 -14.67 12.29 33.18
CA ALA A 134 -14.99 10.88 33.31
C ALA A 134 -15.67 10.31 32.03
N LEU A 135 -16.61 11.06 31.44
CA LEU A 135 -17.28 10.72 30.18
C LEU A 135 -16.30 10.70 29.01
N GLU A 136 -15.39 11.67 28.92
CA GLU A 136 -14.35 11.73 27.89
C GLU A 136 -13.34 10.60 28.04
N LYS A 137 -12.94 10.25 29.28
CA LYS A 137 -12.02 9.14 29.51
C LYS A 137 -12.62 7.81 29.02
N THR A 138 -13.88 7.54 29.36
CA THR A 138 -14.58 6.32 28.90
C THR A 138 -14.83 6.33 27.39
N TYR A 139 -15.21 7.48 26.83
CA TYR A 139 -15.39 7.64 25.38
C TYR A 139 -14.07 7.46 24.61
N SER A 140 -12.96 8.01 25.11
CA SER A 140 -11.64 7.87 24.49
C SER A 140 -11.21 6.41 24.43
N THR A 141 -11.42 5.63 25.50
CA THR A 141 -11.06 4.20 25.49
C THR A 141 -11.94 3.38 24.55
N ASP A 142 -13.23 3.69 24.46
CA ASP A 142 -14.16 2.97 23.57
C ASP A 142 -13.94 3.33 22.10
N SER A 143 -13.75 4.62 21.80
CA SER A 143 -13.44 5.11 20.45
C SER A 143 -12.08 4.63 19.97
N LEU A 144 -11.07 4.54 20.85
CA LEU A 144 -9.78 3.94 20.52
C LEU A 144 -9.91 2.46 20.18
N LYS A 145 -10.66 1.67 20.99
CA LYS A 145 -10.92 0.25 20.69
C LYS A 145 -11.64 0.08 19.35
N GLN A 146 -12.69 0.86 19.10
CA GLN A 146 -13.40 0.84 17.82
C GLN A 146 -12.49 1.21 16.66
N THR A 147 -11.70 2.27 16.79
CA THR A 147 -10.75 2.71 15.76
C THR A 147 -9.72 1.63 15.47
N LEU A 148 -9.15 0.99 16.50
CA LEU A 148 -8.20 -0.11 16.33
C LEU A 148 -8.80 -1.32 15.62
N ILE A 149 -10.03 -1.70 15.98
CA ILE A 149 -10.74 -2.80 15.32
C ILE A 149 -10.98 -2.44 13.85
N THR A 150 -11.52 -1.25 13.57
CA THR A 150 -11.76 -0.78 12.21
C THR A 150 -10.47 -0.73 11.39
N MET A 151 -9.37 -0.23 11.96
CA MET A 151 -8.07 -0.22 11.30
C MET A 151 -7.55 -1.64 11.00
N THR A 152 -7.76 -2.57 11.93
CA THR A 152 -7.33 -3.96 11.75
C THR A 152 -8.13 -4.63 10.63
N VAL A 153 -9.45 -4.47 10.62
CA VAL A 153 -10.32 -5.00 9.57
C VAL A 153 -9.96 -4.40 8.20
N ALA A 154 -9.72 -3.09 8.14
CA ALA A 154 -9.27 -2.40 6.94
C ALA A 154 -7.96 -3.00 6.39
N ARG A 155 -6.97 -3.25 7.27
CA ARG A 155 -5.70 -3.88 6.90
C ARG A 155 -5.93 -5.27 6.32
N VAL A 156 -6.73 -6.09 6.99
CA VAL A 156 -7.00 -7.45 6.54
C VAL A 156 -7.68 -7.45 5.18
N LEU A 157 -8.67 -6.59 4.94
CA LEU A 157 -9.34 -6.49 3.63
C LEU A 157 -8.37 -6.05 2.52
N VAL A 158 -7.57 -5.01 2.76
CA VAL A 158 -6.58 -4.54 1.77
C VAL A 158 -5.52 -5.61 1.51
N LEU A 159 -5.08 -6.34 2.53
CA LEU A 159 -4.15 -7.46 2.37
C LEU A 159 -4.75 -8.59 1.56
N VAL A 160 -6.02 -8.97 1.80
CA VAL A 160 -6.70 -10.03 1.05
C VAL A 160 -6.86 -9.63 -0.41
N VAL A 161 -7.33 -8.40 -0.70
CA VAL A 161 -7.46 -7.89 -2.08
C VAL A 161 -6.10 -7.80 -2.75
N GLY A 162 -5.09 -7.32 -2.03
CA GLY A 162 -3.72 -7.27 -2.53
C GLY A 162 -3.19 -8.67 -2.88
N LEU A 163 -3.39 -9.64 -1.98
CA LEU A 163 -3.01 -11.04 -2.20
C LEU A 163 -3.72 -11.62 -3.42
N THR A 164 -5.05 -11.48 -3.55
CA THR A 164 -5.77 -12.01 -4.72
C THR A 164 -5.30 -11.39 -6.02
N CYS A 165 -5.06 -10.07 -6.05
CA CYS A 165 -4.47 -9.40 -7.20
C CYS A 165 -3.04 -9.87 -7.50
N MET A 166 -2.21 -10.09 -6.47
CA MET A 166 -0.85 -10.62 -6.62
C MET A 166 -0.88 -12.00 -7.28
N TRP A 167 -1.76 -12.90 -6.81
CA TRP A 167 -1.96 -14.23 -7.39
C TRP A 167 -2.49 -14.19 -8.82
N SER A 168 -3.38 -13.24 -9.15
CA SER A 168 -3.85 -13.03 -10.53
C SER A 168 -2.76 -12.55 -11.49
N SER A 169 -1.71 -11.91 -10.98
CA SER A 169 -0.59 -11.38 -11.78
C SER A 169 0.66 -12.27 -11.75
N ALA A 170 0.54 -13.50 -11.20
CA ALA A 170 1.64 -14.43 -10.97
C ALA A 170 2.41 -14.85 -12.24
N ASP A 171 1.82 -14.67 -13.42
CA ASP A 171 2.38 -15.11 -14.69
C ASP A 171 3.38 -14.11 -15.29
N LEU A 172 3.40 -12.87 -14.78
CA LEU A 172 4.26 -11.79 -15.29
C LEU A 172 5.67 -11.85 -14.69
N LYS A 173 6.64 -12.16 -15.55
CA LYS A 173 8.07 -12.23 -15.21
C LYS A 173 8.78 -10.98 -15.73
N ALA A 174 9.52 -10.28 -14.87
CA ALA A 174 10.23 -9.05 -15.22
C ALA A 174 11.69 -9.31 -15.62
N PHE A 175 12.39 -10.14 -14.85
CA PHE A 175 13.81 -10.39 -15.04
C PHE A 175 14.15 -11.85 -14.82
N ARG A 176 15.09 -12.39 -15.60
CA ARG A 176 15.61 -13.76 -15.44
C ARG A 176 17.01 -13.69 -14.87
N PHE A 177 17.27 -14.46 -13.81
CA PHE A 177 18.61 -14.64 -13.27
C PHE A 177 19.32 -15.80 -13.97
N TYR A 178 20.62 -15.64 -14.19
CA TYR A 178 21.47 -16.65 -14.85
C TYR A 178 21.91 -17.76 -13.88
N SER A 179 22.07 -17.46 -12.59
CA SER A 179 22.43 -18.42 -11.55
C SER A 179 21.54 -18.27 -10.31
N ALA A 180 21.31 -19.39 -9.61
CA ALA A 180 20.60 -19.47 -8.33
C ALA A 180 21.32 -18.73 -7.20
N ASP A 181 22.64 -18.67 -7.28
CA ASP A 181 23.51 -18.19 -6.19
C ASP A 181 23.45 -16.67 -6.01
N THR A 182 23.04 -15.94 -7.06
CA THR A 182 23.04 -14.46 -7.05
C THR A 182 21.99 -13.86 -6.11
N CYS A 183 20.92 -14.60 -5.80
CA CYS A 183 19.81 -14.10 -4.99
C CYS A 183 19.50 -14.97 -3.77
N TRP A 184 20.35 -15.95 -3.45
CA TRP A 184 20.18 -16.75 -2.24
C TRP A 184 20.47 -15.87 -1.00
N PRO A 185 19.62 -15.84 0.04
CA PRO A 185 18.45 -16.71 0.30
C PRO A 185 17.10 -16.12 -0.16
N PHE A 186 17.06 -14.94 -0.76
CA PHE A 186 15.83 -14.22 -1.11
C PHE A 186 15.15 -14.66 -2.42
N CYS A 187 15.62 -15.72 -3.08
CA CYS A 187 15.06 -16.24 -4.33
C CYS A 187 13.54 -16.48 -4.25
N PHE A 188 13.04 -17.00 -3.12
CA PHE A 188 11.60 -17.25 -2.94
C PHE A 188 10.77 -15.98 -2.83
N VAL A 189 11.34 -14.89 -2.29
CA VAL A 189 10.67 -13.59 -2.17
C VAL A 189 10.60 -12.92 -3.54
N MET A 190 11.68 -13.03 -4.31
CA MET A 190 11.78 -12.44 -5.65
C MET A 190 10.78 -13.05 -6.64
N ASP A 191 10.44 -14.32 -6.44
CA ASP A 191 9.50 -15.08 -7.27
C ASP A 191 8.04 -15.06 -6.72
N MET A 192 7.72 -14.22 -5.72
CA MET A 192 6.35 -14.15 -5.20
C MET A 192 5.35 -13.72 -6.29
N PRO A 193 4.16 -14.34 -6.37
CA PRO A 193 3.59 -15.33 -5.43
C PRO A 193 4.04 -16.79 -5.65
N ARG A 194 4.64 -17.13 -6.80
CA ARG A 194 4.99 -18.52 -7.15
C ARG A 194 6.08 -19.11 -6.25
N GLY A 195 7.04 -18.29 -5.83
CA GLY A 195 8.06 -18.66 -4.86
C GLY A 195 7.49 -19.13 -3.52
N ALA A 196 6.33 -18.59 -3.10
CA ALA A 196 5.62 -19.07 -1.92
C ALA A 196 5.00 -20.45 -2.14
N SER A 197 4.42 -20.71 -3.32
CA SER A 197 3.91 -22.03 -3.68
C SER A 197 5.02 -23.09 -3.74
N ARG A 198 6.25 -22.70 -4.15
CA ARG A 198 7.44 -23.57 -4.11
C ARG A 198 7.88 -23.87 -2.68
N LEU A 199 7.90 -22.86 -1.80
CA LEU A 199 8.22 -23.03 -0.38
C LEU A 199 7.23 -23.97 0.33
N MET A 200 5.95 -23.87 -0.02
CA MET A 200 4.88 -24.71 0.54
C MET A 200 4.82 -26.11 -0.09
N GLY A 201 5.68 -26.43 -1.05
CA GLY A 201 5.73 -27.73 -1.72
C GLY A 201 4.54 -28.03 -2.64
N TRP A 202 3.71 -27.04 -2.98
CA TRP A 202 2.53 -27.20 -3.84
C TRP A 202 2.86 -27.21 -5.33
N SER A 203 4.11 -26.91 -5.70
CA SER A 203 4.51 -26.69 -7.08
C SER A 203 5.91 -27.24 -7.36
N THR A 204 5.99 -28.20 -8.28
CA THR A 204 7.22 -28.77 -8.85
C THR A 204 7.54 -28.14 -10.22
N TYR A 205 7.53 -26.80 -10.30
CA TYR A 205 8.01 -26.11 -11.50
C TYR A 205 9.52 -26.28 -11.67
N GLY A 206 9.95 -26.48 -12.91
CA GLY A 206 11.32 -26.87 -13.30
C GLY A 206 12.43 -26.09 -12.59
N GLU A 207 13.41 -26.83 -12.11
CA GLU A 207 14.45 -26.41 -11.15
C GLU A 207 15.40 -25.30 -11.66
N ASN A 208 15.35 -24.94 -12.94
CA ASN A 208 16.37 -24.12 -13.61
C ASN A 208 15.90 -22.72 -14.05
N GLU A 209 14.79 -22.25 -13.49
CA GLU A 209 14.09 -21.07 -13.98
C GLU A 209 13.88 -20.07 -12.83
N TYR A 210 14.91 -19.24 -12.55
CA TYR A 210 14.88 -18.16 -11.55
C TYR A 210 14.45 -16.84 -12.16
N TYR A 211 13.35 -16.27 -11.69
CA TYR A 211 12.85 -14.98 -12.17
C TYR A 211 12.50 -14.05 -11.03
N MET A 212 12.56 -12.75 -11.31
CA MET A 212 11.94 -11.71 -10.50
C MET A 212 10.55 -11.43 -11.06
N SER A 213 9.54 -11.55 -10.21
CA SER A 213 8.16 -11.17 -10.51
C SER A 213 8.06 -9.66 -10.77
N MET A 214 7.23 -9.28 -11.75
CA MET A 214 6.96 -7.87 -12.06
C MET A 214 6.38 -7.12 -10.85
N PHE A 215 5.60 -7.82 -10.02
CA PHE A 215 5.07 -7.26 -8.78
C PHE A 215 6.17 -6.86 -7.81
N VAL A 216 7.17 -7.71 -7.59
CA VAL A 216 8.29 -7.45 -6.68
C VAL A 216 9.14 -6.31 -7.22
N PHE A 217 9.43 -6.33 -8.52
CA PHE A 217 10.18 -5.28 -9.18
C PHE A 217 9.51 -3.90 -9.04
N LEU A 218 8.21 -3.81 -9.34
CA LEU A 218 7.45 -2.56 -9.24
C LEU A 218 7.33 -2.08 -7.79
N ASN A 219 7.11 -2.98 -6.83
CA ASN A 219 7.12 -2.62 -5.41
C ASN A 219 8.47 -2.11 -4.95
N PHE A 220 9.57 -2.72 -5.40
CA PHE A 220 10.92 -2.24 -5.11
C PHE A 220 11.16 -0.85 -5.72
N CYS A 221 10.73 -0.62 -6.97
CA CYS A 221 10.80 0.69 -7.62
C CYS A 221 9.99 1.75 -6.86
N LEU A 222 8.79 1.41 -6.38
CA LEU A 222 7.99 2.34 -5.57
C LEU A 222 8.58 2.59 -4.18
N ALA A 223 9.11 1.56 -3.53
CA ALA A 223 9.73 1.69 -2.23
C ALA A 223 10.98 2.58 -2.30
N THR A 224 11.79 2.41 -3.35
CA THR A 224 12.97 3.26 -3.61
C THR A 224 12.55 4.69 -3.98
N SER A 225 11.56 4.87 -4.86
CA SER A 225 11.06 6.20 -5.23
C SER A 225 10.48 6.98 -4.06
N ARG A 226 9.86 6.31 -3.08
CA ARG A 226 9.35 6.93 -1.85
C ARG A 226 10.43 7.36 -0.87
N ARG A 227 11.58 6.67 -0.84
CA ARG A 227 12.70 6.99 0.08
C ARG A 227 13.64 8.07 -0.46
N LEU A 228 13.73 8.18 -1.79
CA LEU A 228 14.51 9.21 -2.48
C LEU A 228 14.29 10.67 -2.00
N PRO A 229 13.06 11.16 -1.79
CA PRO A 229 12.85 12.53 -1.32
C PRO A 229 13.39 12.80 0.10
N GLU A 230 13.39 11.79 0.99
CA GLU A 230 13.95 11.93 2.33
C GLU A 230 15.48 11.95 2.32
N LEU A 231 16.11 11.14 1.46
CA LEU A 231 17.56 11.16 1.27
C LEU A 231 18.03 12.50 0.71
N LYS A 232 17.29 13.08 -0.26
CA LYS A 232 17.62 14.39 -0.83
C LYS A 232 17.64 15.46 0.26
N LYS A 233 16.66 15.50 1.18
CA LYS A 233 16.61 16.47 2.27
C LYS A 233 17.85 16.40 3.19
N ILE A 234 18.32 15.19 3.51
CA ILE A 234 19.48 14.98 4.39
C ILE A 234 20.77 15.53 3.76
N THR A 235 20.96 15.30 2.45
CA THR A 235 22.16 15.78 1.73
C THR A 235 22.23 17.31 1.69
N TRP A 236 21.09 17.99 1.47
CA TRP A 236 21.06 19.46 1.49
C TRP A 236 21.34 20.03 2.88
N THR A 237 20.85 19.41 3.95
CA THR A 237 21.09 19.91 5.32
C THR A 237 22.53 19.74 5.78
N THR A 238 23.25 18.73 5.29
CA THR A 238 24.65 18.47 5.66
C THR A 238 25.63 19.38 4.93
N GLU A 239 25.35 19.77 3.68
CA GLU A 239 26.15 20.80 3.00
C GLU A 239 25.99 22.18 3.66
N VAL A 240 24.77 22.56 4.05
CA VAL A 240 24.51 23.88 4.66
C VAL A 240 25.20 24.03 6.02
N THR A 241 25.26 22.97 6.83
CA THR A 241 25.98 23.00 8.12
C THR A 241 27.49 22.95 7.96
N ALA A 242 28.01 22.20 6.97
CA ALA A 242 29.44 22.15 6.67
C ALA A 242 29.99 23.47 6.09
N ILE A 243 29.18 24.22 5.35
CA ILE A 243 29.55 25.56 4.87
C ILE A 243 29.58 26.56 6.05
N LYS A 244 28.65 26.43 7.01
CA LYS A 244 28.59 27.33 8.17
C LYS A 244 29.76 27.13 9.14
N SER A 245 30.25 25.90 9.32
CA SER A 245 31.41 25.62 10.20
C SER A 245 32.77 25.98 9.59
N LYS A 246 32.83 26.38 8.32
CA LYS A 246 34.05 26.92 7.67
C LYS A 246 34.10 28.45 7.68
N SER A 247 33.03 29.09 8.16
CA SER A 247 32.85 30.54 8.19
C SER A 247 33.09 31.16 9.58
N ASP A 248 33.33 30.34 10.60
CA ASP A 248 33.75 30.73 11.96
C ASP A 248 35.21 30.34 12.17
#